data_AF-A0A3B9IWA4-F1
#
_entry.id   AF-A0A3B9IWA4-F1
#
_cell.length_a   1.000
_cell.length_b   1.000
_cell.length_c   1.000
_cell.angle_alpha   90.00
_cell.angle_beta   90.00
_cell.angle_gamma   90.00
#
_symmetry.space_group_name_H-M   'P 1'
#
loop_
_entity.id
_entity.type
_entity.pdbx_description
1 polymer ?
#
loop_
_entity_poly.entity_id
_entity_poly.type
_entity_poly.pdbx_seq_one_letter_code
_entity_poly.pdbx_strand_id
1 'polypeptide(L)' 'FGISKPEQAKKMAGLSDGAIVGSAIIRLLEKYGKDAPQYIGEYVRTMKNAVMNT' A
#
# COMPACT_ATOMS: atom_id res chain seq x y z
N PHE A 1 8.45 7.80 5.24
CA PHE A 1 7.07 7.75 5.77
C PHE A 1 6.10 8.42 4.80
N GLY A 2 4.77 8.23 4.96
CA GLY A 2 3.75 8.88 4.10
C GLY A 2 3.52 8.20 2.74
N ILE A 3 3.86 6.91 2.61
CA ILE A 3 3.68 6.15 1.38
C ILE A 3 2.22 5.74 1.27
N SER A 4 1.58 6.07 0.15
CA SER A 4 0.19 5.72 -0.11
C SER A 4 -0.10 5.28 -1.54
N LYS A 5 0.79 5.62 -2.49
CA LYS A 5 0.67 5.25 -3.91
C LYS A 5 1.71 4.19 -4.34
N PRO A 6 1.41 3.35 -5.34
CA PRO A 6 2.32 2.28 -5.78
C PRO A 6 3.68 2.80 -6.25
N GLU A 7 3.72 3.93 -6.94
CA GLU A 7 4.96 4.54 -7.44
C GLU A 7 5.87 5.00 -6.30
N GLN A 8 5.29 5.46 -5.19
CA GLN A 8 6.04 5.83 -3.99
C GLN A 8 6.65 4.60 -3.32
N ALA A 9 5.91 3.48 -3.27
CA ALA A 9 6.42 2.23 -2.72
C ALA A 9 7.57 1.68 -3.57
N LYS A 10 7.42 1.68 -4.90
CA LYS A 10 8.49 1.31 -5.84
C LYS A 10 9.74 2.17 -5.64
N LYS A 11 9.58 3.49 -5.61
CA LYS A 11 10.69 4.44 -5.41
C LYS A 11 11.40 4.19 -4.07
N MET A 12 10.66 3.99 -3.00
CA MET A 12 11.24 3.76 -1.68
C MET A 12 11.99 2.42 -1.64
N ALA A 13 11.36 1.32 -2.09
CA ALA A 13 11.99 0.00 -2.11
C ALA A 13 13.23 -0.09 -3.02
N GLY A 14 13.36 0.79 -4.02
CA GLY A 14 14.59 0.91 -4.82
C GLY A 14 15.75 1.59 -4.09
N LEU A 15 15.50 2.25 -2.95
CA LEU A 15 16.47 3.01 -2.18
C LEU A 15 16.66 2.45 -0.75
N SER A 16 15.89 1.43 -0.35
CA SER A 16 15.86 0.87 0.99
C SER A 16 15.45 -0.61 0.97
N ASP A 17 15.57 -1.29 2.11
CA ASP A 17 15.13 -2.68 2.26
C ASP A 17 13.60 -2.85 2.23
N GLY A 18 12.85 -1.75 2.23
CA GLY A 18 11.40 -1.80 2.21
C GLY A 18 10.67 -0.46 2.40
N ALA A 19 9.35 -0.55 2.30
CA ALA A 19 8.42 0.58 2.40
C ALA A 19 7.31 0.26 3.41
N ILE A 20 6.99 1.21 4.30
CA ILE A 20 5.92 1.07 5.31
C ILE A 20 4.71 1.94 4.91
N VAL A 21 3.52 1.34 4.93
CA VAL A 21 2.24 1.96 4.59
C VAL A 21 1.27 1.81 5.75
N GLY A 22 0.93 2.92 6.42
CA GLY A 22 0.03 2.92 7.57
C GLY A 22 -1.29 3.64 7.30
N SER A 23 -1.23 4.97 7.14
CA SER A 23 -2.43 5.82 7.05
C SER A 23 -3.36 5.48 5.89
N ALA A 24 -2.85 4.93 4.79
CA ALA A 24 -3.69 4.48 3.68
C ALA A 24 -4.59 3.29 4.07
N ILE A 25 -4.08 2.36 4.90
CA ILE A 25 -4.86 1.22 5.42
C ILE A 25 -5.97 1.74 6.35
N ILE A 26 -5.63 2.67 7.25
CA ILE A 26 -6.61 3.27 8.17
C ILE A 26 -7.73 3.97 7.40
N ARG A 27 -7.42 4.74 6.36
CA ARG A 27 -8.44 5.39 5.51
C ARG A 27 -9.38 4.40 4.81
N LEU A 28 -8.87 3.23 4.40
CA LEU A 28 -9.70 2.18 3.82
C LEU A 28 -10.61 1.53 4.86
N LEU A 29 -10.10 1.32 6.09
CA LEU A 29 -10.92 0.86 7.22
C LEU A 29 -12.02 1.86 7.57
N GLU A 30 -11.69 3.15 7.66
CA GLU A 30 -12.66 4.22 7.92
C GLU A 30 -13.75 4.31 6.84
N LYS A 31 -13.36 4.12 5.57
CA LYS A 31 -14.29 4.23 4.44
C LYS A 31 -15.23 3.03 4.29
N TYR A 32 -14.72 1.82 4.46
CA TYR A 32 -15.44 0.58 4.12
C TYR A 32 -15.85 -0.26 5.33
N GLY A 33 -15.39 0.08 6.53
CA GLY A 33 -15.78 -0.58 7.77
C GLY A 33 -15.58 -2.11 7.71
N LYS A 34 -16.66 -2.86 7.94
CA LYS A 34 -16.64 -4.34 7.92
C LYS A 34 -16.32 -4.93 6.54
N ASP A 35 -16.59 -4.18 5.47
CA ASP A 35 -16.34 -4.60 4.09
C ASP A 35 -14.92 -4.25 3.62
N ALA A 36 -14.11 -3.61 4.47
CA ALA A 36 -12.74 -3.21 4.16
C ALA A 36 -11.78 -4.34 3.72
N PRO A 37 -11.88 -5.62 4.16
CA PRO A 37 -10.92 -6.65 3.81
C PRO A 37 -10.67 -6.80 2.30
N GLN A 38 -11.72 -6.72 1.47
CA GLN A 38 -11.57 -6.83 0.01
C GLN A 38 -10.76 -5.66 -0.58
N TYR A 39 -11.08 -4.42 -0.16
CA TYR A 39 -10.44 -3.21 -0.66
C TYR A 39 -8.99 -3.08 -0.19
N ILE A 40 -8.72 -3.50 1.05
CA ILE A 40 -7.36 -3.55 1.59
C ILE A 40 -6.54 -4.60 0.85
N GLY A 41 -7.11 -5.77 0.56
CA GLY A 41 -6.43 -6.82 -0.20
C GLY A 41 -6.03 -6.36 -1.60
N GLU A 42 -6.93 -5.71 -2.34
CA GLU A 42 -6.64 -5.14 -3.66
C GLU A 42 -5.58 -4.03 -3.60
N TYR A 43 -5.67 -3.17 -2.59
CA TYR A 43 -4.69 -2.12 -2.36
C TYR A 43 -3.28 -2.70 -2.10
N VAL A 44 -3.16 -3.64 -1.16
CA VAL A 44 -1.89 -4.30 -0.83
C VAL A 44 -1.32 -5.04 -2.04
N ARG A 45 -2.16 -5.72 -2.83
CA ARG A 45 -1.74 -6.38 -4.07
C ARG A 45 -1.14 -5.38 -5.06
N THR A 46 -1.79 -4.24 -5.24
CA THR A 46 -1.30 -3.17 -6.13
C THR A 46 0.05 -2.63 -5.65
N MET A 47 0.19 -2.38 -4.34
CA MET A 47 1.44 -1.92 -3.74
C MET A 47 2.57 -2.95 -3.89
N LYS A 48 2.28 -4.23 -3.65
CA LYS A 48 3.25 -5.33 -3.79
C LYS A 48 3.69 -5.53 -5.24
N ASN A 49 2.76 -5.48 -6.19
CA ASN A 49 3.06 -5.60 -7.62
C ASN A 49 4.00 -4.50 -8.10
N ALA A 50 3.83 -3.25 -7.65
CA ALA A 50 4.72 -2.15 -8.00
C ALA A 50 6.16 -2.36 -7.51
N VAL A 51 6.34 -3.11 -6.42
CA VAL A 51 7.66 -3.47 -5.87
C VAL A 51 8.24 -4.71 -6.54
N MET A 52 7.41 -5.70 -6.93
CA MET A 52 7.89 -6.98 -7.47
C MET A 52 8.06 -7.02 -8.99
N ASN A 53 7.24 -6.29 -9.75
CA ASN A 53 7.28 -6.33 -11.22
C ASN A 53 8.28 -5.31 -11.79
N THR A 54 9.48 -5.26 -11.20
CA THR A 54 10.63 -4.51 -11.70
C THR A 54 11.37 -5.25 -12.79
#